data_AF-A0A956IQV1-F1
#
_entry.id   AF-A0A956IQV1-F1
#
_cell.length_a   1.000
_cell.length_b   1.000
_cell.length_c   1.000
_cell.angle_alpha   90.00
_cell.angle_beta   90.00
_cell.angle_gamma   90.00
#
_symmetry.space_group_name_H-M   'P 1'
#
loop_
_entity.id
_entity.type
_entity.pdbx_description
1 polymer ?
#
loop_
_entity_poly.entity_id
_entity_poly.type
_entity_poly.pdbx_seq_one_letter_code
_entity_poly.pdbx_strand_id
1 'polypeptide(L)'
;MRFGFLWLAPALFVAAACGSDGGDSGGNNGGSGNGGTGGGGTGGAGAEPSYATNGPSSCDGAWRAANDDFCHADCTIDDCKRASQRPVDSCCVLVGEPGKGTSPNISRTTDTINYSDPTGAAPNLSCFEGPAPETKPSKLVTMEGVVEAFSNGCDLSNVKIEVYTVDNDPNSATYRDKLELIGTPVVTDDFDVVQDADDDCPDELVDNRKYVYADVPTYTELMVVTSSSDESGAGGAPLWRTLYTYNLYITEDDPDFDAGSNTYTRDQRAMADSDFQLIPTVALGSPISAGNGAIGGEVHDCDNIRIQNARVDINTTRAAVSYFNDDEYNPLPESARNEVGTGRTAIWSALNVEPGVARVAATGLMDVDGTQTLVTLGYYDVRIYPDAVTSVTFRERRPFQ
;
A
#
# COMPACT_ATOMS: atom_id res chain seq x y z
N MET A 1 26.71 30.24 32.71
CA MET A 1 25.97 31.50 32.93
C MET A 1 24.50 31.18 32.79
N ARG A 2 23.72 31.48 33.83
CA ARG A 2 22.27 31.25 33.90
C ARG A 2 21.55 32.32 33.10
N PHE A 3 20.62 31.93 32.23
CA PHE A 3 19.45 32.73 31.92
C PHE A 3 18.22 31.84 32.09
N GLY A 4 17.42 32.18 33.09
CA GLY A 4 16.10 31.61 33.27
C GLY A 4 15.08 32.47 32.54
N PHE A 5 14.07 31.82 31.98
CA PHE A 5 12.77 32.42 31.73
C PHE A 5 11.69 31.47 32.23
N LEU A 6 10.72 32.06 32.91
CA LEU A 6 9.62 31.46 33.64
C LEU A 6 8.33 32.07 33.06
N TRP A 7 7.23 31.29 33.08
CA TRP A 7 5.81 31.61 32.76
C TRP A 7 5.43 31.45 31.28
N LEU A 8 4.30 30.85 30.85
CA LEU A 8 2.98 30.51 31.43
C LEU A 8 2.34 29.39 30.56
N ALA A 9 1.48 28.56 31.13
CA ALA A 9 0.41 27.83 30.43
C ALA A 9 -0.94 28.20 31.08
N PRO A 10 -2.14 27.90 30.51
CA PRO A 10 -2.53 27.54 29.14
C PRO A 10 -3.67 28.46 28.59
N ALA A 11 -3.97 28.41 27.29
CA ALA A 11 -5.22 28.92 26.71
C ALA A 11 -5.74 27.87 25.73
N LEU A 12 -6.77 27.08 26.06
CA LEU A 12 -8.19 27.40 25.84
C LEU A 12 -8.49 27.80 24.39
N PHE A 13 -8.69 26.81 23.51
CA PHE A 13 -9.35 27.05 22.22
C PHE A 13 -10.86 26.86 22.35
N VAL A 14 -11.56 27.92 21.97
CA VAL A 14 -13.00 28.11 21.98
C VAL A 14 -13.59 27.53 20.69
N ALA A 15 -14.68 26.78 20.84
CA ALA A 15 -15.55 26.38 19.73
C ALA A 15 -16.17 27.62 19.05
N ALA A 16 -16.05 27.73 17.73
CA ALA A 16 -16.78 28.70 16.93
C ALA A 16 -17.85 27.98 16.11
N ALA A 17 -19.11 28.25 16.47
CA ALA A 17 -20.29 27.92 15.68
C ALA A 17 -20.80 29.18 14.95
N CYS A 18 -21.32 28.95 13.75
CA CYS A 18 -22.28 29.75 12.96
C CYS A 18 -21.85 31.12 12.40
N GLY A 19 -22.04 31.25 11.08
CA GLY A 19 -22.12 32.52 10.36
C GLY A 19 -22.68 32.33 8.95
N SER A 20 -24.01 32.30 8.85
CA SER A 20 -24.77 32.34 7.59
C SER A 20 -24.87 33.78 7.08
N ASP A 21 -24.59 33.99 5.80
CA ASP A 21 -25.06 35.11 4.96
C ASP A 21 -25.12 34.53 3.52
N GLY A 22 -26.20 34.61 2.74
CA GLY A 22 -27.20 35.66 2.65
C GLY A 22 -26.90 36.52 1.42
N GLY A 23 -27.22 36.04 0.20
CA GLY A 23 -26.94 36.77 -1.04
C GLY A 23 -27.69 36.22 -2.25
N ASP A 24 -28.93 36.66 -2.39
CA ASP A 24 -29.88 36.43 -3.48
C ASP A 24 -29.64 37.43 -4.64
N SER A 25 -29.74 36.97 -5.91
CA SER A 25 -30.23 37.81 -7.03
C SER A 25 -30.41 37.04 -8.34
N GLY A 26 -31.69 36.84 -8.74
CA GLY A 26 -32.24 36.99 -10.10
C GLY A 26 -31.91 35.90 -11.13
N GLY A 27 -32.86 35.07 -11.58
CA GLY A 27 -33.91 35.41 -12.57
C GLY A 27 -33.41 35.05 -13.99
N ASN A 28 -34.12 34.41 -14.93
CA ASN A 28 -35.54 34.23 -15.18
C ASN A 28 -35.73 33.23 -16.36
N ASN A 29 -36.95 32.69 -16.52
CA ASN A 29 -37.52 31.97 -17.69
C ASN A 29 -36.87 30.63 -18.11
N GLY A 30 -37.61 29.55 -18.37
CA GLY A 30 -38.99 29.42 -18.86
C GLY A 30 -38.93 28.58 -20.15
N GLY A 31 -39.33 27.31 -20.09
CA GLY A 31 -39.22 26.42 -21.25
C GLY A 31 -39.92 25.08 -21.04
N SER A 32 -41.22 25.08 -21.30
CA SER A 32 -42.07 23.88 -21.45
C SER A 32 -41.85 23.23 -22.81
N GLY A 33 -41.59 21.92 -22.85
CA GLY A 33 -41.61 21.09 -24.07
C GLY A 33 -41.31 19.64 -23.70
N ASN A 34 -42.32 18.79 -23.53
CA ASN A 34 -42.97 17.95 -24.53
C ASN A 34 -42.36 16.55 -24.60
N GLY A 35 -43.22 15.54 -24.47
CA GLY A 35 -42.87 14.14 -24.37
C GLY A 35 -42.27 13.57 -25.66
N GLY A 36 -41.32 12.66 -25.47
CA GLY A 36 -40.74 11.82 -26.50
C GLY A 36 -40.54 10.41 -25.95
N THR A 37 -41.51 9.54 -26.22
CA THR A 37 -41.34 8.08 -26.24
C THR A 37 -40.46 7.70 -27.43
N GLY A 38 -39.37 6.97 -27.21
CA GLY A 38 -38.69 6.25 -28.28
C GLY A 38 -37.22 5.96 -28.02
N GLY A 39 -36.84 4.69 -28.14
CA GLY A 39 -35.47 4.26 -28.42
C GLY A 39 -34.79 3.50 -27.29
N GLY A 40 -34.97 2.19 -27.26
CA GLY A 40 -34.01 1.29 -26.61
C GLY A 40 -32.66 1.45 -27.30
N GLY A 41 -31.77 2.23 -26.67
CA GLY A 41 -30.37 2.30 -27.04
C GLY A 41 -29.70 1.02 -26.56
N THR A 42 -29.35 0.16 -27.51
CA THR A 42 -28.30 -0.84 -27.33
C THR A 42 -27.08 -0.11 -26.75
N GLY A 43 -26.70 -0.47 -25.52
CA GLY A 43 -25.53 0.06 -24.85
C GLY A 43 -24.34 0.00 -25.80
N GLY A 44 -23.69 1.15 -26.02
CA GLY A 44 -22.54 1.25 -26.88
C GLY A 44 -21.51 0.22 -26.43
N ALA A 45 -21.11 -0.65 -27.35
CA ALA A 45 -19.88 -1.40 -27.21
C ALA A 45 -18.80 -0.37 -26.89
N GLY A 46 -18.20 -0.46 -25.70
CA GLY A 46 -17.03 0.34 -25.36
C GLY A 46 -16.01 0.15 -26.48
N ALA A 47 -15.37 1.25 -26.91
CA ALA A 47 -14.29 1.16 -27.87
C ALA A 47 -13.29 0.10 -27.38
N GLU A 48 -12.85 -0.77 -28.28
CA GLU A 48 -11.82 -1.74 -27.91
C GLU A 48 -10.59 -1.00 -27.38
N PRO A 49 -9.92 -1.54 -26.35
CA PRO A 49 -8.71 -0.94 -25.82
C PRO A 49 -7.68 -0.80 -26.93
N SER A 50 -6.96 0.32 -26.92
CA SER A 50 -5.90 0.59 -27.90
C SER A 50 -4.57 -0.08 -27.55
N TYR A 51 -4.55 -0.95 -26.53
CA TYR A 51 -3.35 -1.58 -25.98
C TYR A 51 -3.39 -3.11 -26.12
N ALA A 52 -2.20 -3.72 -26.16
CA ALA A 52 -2.04 -5.17 -26.17
C ALA A 52 -2.43 -5.79 -24.81
N THR A 53 -3.10 -6.94 -24.86
CA THR A 53 -3.65 -7.67 -23.70
C THR A 53 -3.51 -9.20 -23.90
N ASN A 54 -3.72 -9.97 -22.83
CA ASN A 54 -3.87 -11.44 -22.89
C ASN A 54 -5.26 -11.89 -23.37
N GLY A 55 -6.07 -10.95 -23.91
CA GLY A 55 -7.43 -11.19 -24.39
C GLY A 55 -8.52 -10.80 -23.39
N PRO A 56 -9.78 -11.15 -23.67
CA PRO A 56 -10.89 -10.85 -22.78
C PRO A 56 -10.82 -11.67 -21.49
N SER A 57 -11.32 -11.09 -20.41
CA SER A 57 -11.49 -11.76 -19.12
C SER A 57 -12.76 -12.62 -19.06
N SER A 58 -12.97 -13.30 -17.94
CA SER A 58 -14.22 -14.01 -17.66
C SER A 58 -15.44 -13.08 -17.46
N CYS A 59 -15.21 -11.80 -17.18
CA CYS A 59 -16.25 -10.80 -17.06
C CYS A 59 -16.40 -10.00 -18.37
N ASP A 60 -17.64 -9.84 -18.83
CA ASP A 60 -17.96 -9.08 -20.04
C ASP A 60 -17.38 -7.65 -19.96
N GLY A 61 -16.57 -7.29 -20.97
CA GLY A 61 -15.97 -5.97 -21.10
C GLY A 61 -14.69 -5.74 -20.28
N ALA A 62 -14.23 -6.73 -19.52
CA ALA A 62 -12.92 -6.68 -18.87
C ALA A 62 -11.83 -7.41 -19.68
N TRP A 63 -10.60 -6.95 -19.51
CA TRP A 63 -9.42 -7.33 -20.29
C TRP A 63 -8.34 -7.90 -19.37
N ARG A 64 -7.66 -8.93 -19.84
CA ARG A 64 -6.58 -9.58 -19.09
C ARG A 64 -5.26 -8.88 -19.32
N ALA A 65 -4.59 -8.53 -18.23
CA ALA A 65 -3.25 -7.96 -18.30
C ALA A 65 -2.26 -9.01 -18.85
N ALA A 66 -1.24 -8.57 -19.59
CA ALA A 66 -0.13 -9.45 -19.95
C ALA A 66 0.54 -9.98 -18.68
N ASN A 67 1.15 -11.17 -18.81
CA ASN A 67 1.83 -11.91 -17.76
C ASN A 67 0.92 -12.40 -16.62
N ASP A 68 -0.41 -12.47 -16.77
CA ASP A 68 -1.35 -12.93 -15.73
C ASP A 68 -1.72 -14.45 -15.81
N ASP A 69 -1.20 -15.19 -16.79
CA ASP A 69 -1.64 -16.57 -17.06
C ASP A 69 -1.39 -17.54 -15.89
N PHE A 70 -0.33 -17.30 -15.14
CA PHE A 70 0.16 -18.17 -14.09
C PHE A 70 -0.74 -18.16 -12.83
N CYS A 71 -1.54 -17.12 -12.62
CA CYS A 71 -2.44 -16.96 -11.46
C CYS A 71 -3.91 -17.21 -11.80
N HIS A 72 -4.27 -17.06 -13.07
CA HIS A 72 -5.66 -17.21 -13.54
C HIS A 72 -6.17 -18.64 -13.48
N ALA A 73 -5.29 -19.63 -13.47
CA ALA A 73 -5.68 -21.04 -13.40
C ALA A 73 -6.39 -21.40 -12.10
N ASP A 74 -6.11 -20.69 -11.01
CA ASP A 74 -6.47 -21.08 -9.64
C ASP A 74 -7.47 -20.12 -8.98
N CYS A 75 -8.10 -19.22 -9.73
CA CYS A 75 -9.06 -18.25 -9.18
C CYS A 75 -10.28 -18.00 -10.07
N THR A 76 -11.34 -17.48 -9.46
CA THR A 76 -12.57 -17.05 -10.13
C THR A 76 -12.95 -15.64 -9.70
N ILE A 77 -13.51 -14.85 -10.61
CA ILE A 77 -14.10 -13.56 -10.26
C ILE A 77 -15.54 -13.80 -9.80
N ASP A 78 -15.79 -13.53 -8.51
CA ASP A 78 -17.11 -13.78 -7.91
C ASP A 78 -18.13 -12.64 -8.17
N ASP A 79 -17.67 -11.45 -8.55
CA ASP A 79 -18.54 -10.30 -8.83
C ASP A 79 -18.10 -9.49 -10.07
N CYS A 80 -18.61 -9.90 -11.23
CA CYS A 80 -18.39 -9.20 -12.49
C CYS A 80 -19.10 -7.83 -12.58
N LYS A 81 -19.96 -7.44 -11.63
CA LYS A 81 -20.59 -6.10 -11.70
C LYS A 81 -19.56 -4.98 -11.59
N ARG A 82 -18.44 -5.24 -10.90
CA ARG A 82 -17.31 -4.32 -10.77
C ARG A 82 -16.58 -4.07 -12.09
N ALA A 83 -16.68 -4.98 -13.07
CA ALA A 83 -15.92 -4.89 -14.33
C ALA A 83 -16.25 -3.62 -15.12
N SER A 84 -17.51 -3.16 -15.07
CA SER A 84 -17.95 -1.92 -15.71
C SER A 84 -17.24 -0.65 -15.18
N GLN A 85 -16.74 -0.69 -13.95
CA GLN A 85 -15.97 0.38 -13.32
C GLN A 85 -14.46 0.09 -13.34
N ARG A 86 -14.09 -1.18 -13.50
CA ARG A 86 -12.75 -1.75 -13.34
C ARG A 86 -12.51 -2.81 -14.40
N PRO A 87 -12.24 -2.38 -15.64
CA PRO A 87 -12.26 -3.27 -16.79
C PRO A 87 -10.97 -4.08 -16.95
N VAL A 88 -10.07 -4.11 -15.96
CA VAL A 88 -8.85 -4.90 -16.04
C VAL A 88 -8.94 -6.06 -15.08
N ASP A 89 -8.83 -7.28 -15.58
CA ASP A 89 -8.65 -8.49 -14.80
C ASP A 89 -7.15 -8.77 -14.67
N SER A 90 -6.67 -8.77 -13.43
CA SER A 90 -5.31 -9.19 -13.07
C SER A 90 -5.41 -10.17 -11.93
N CYS A 91 -5.19 -11.45 -12.21
CA CYS A 91 -5.22 -12.52 -11.20
C CYS A 91 -6.53 -12.61 -10.44
N CYS A 92 -7.65 -12.43 -11.14
CA CYS A 92 -9.02 -12.39 -10.60
C CYS A 92 -9.32 -11.20 -9.68
N VAL A 93 -8.49 -10.16 -9.75
CA VAL A 93 -8.79 -8.86 -9.17
C VAL A 93 -9.19 -7.93 -10.30
N LEU A 94 -10.39 -7.35 -10.19
CA LEU A 94 -10.85 -6.31 -11.11
C LEU A 94 -10.24 -4.97 -10.70
N VAL A 95 -9.25 -4.53 -11.48
CA VAL A 95 -8.49 -3.28 -11.30
C VAL A 95 -9.02 -2.20 -12.24
N GLY A 96 -8.97 -0.94 -11.79
CA GLY A 96 -9.24 0.21 -12.64
C GLY A 96 -8.29 0.28 -13.84
N GLU A 97 -8.78 0.73 -14.99
CA GLU A 97 -7.95 0.90 -16.19
C GLU A 97 -6.79 1.89 -15.91
N PRO A 98 -5.53 1.50 -16.15
CA PRO A 98 -4.40 2.42 -16.07
C PRO A 98 -4.44 3.46 -17.19
N GLY A 99 -3.79 4.60 -16.98
CA GLY A 99 -3.43 5.50 -18.08
C GLY A 99 -4.48 6.52 -18.55
N LYS A 100 -5.39 6.98 -17.71
CA LYS A 100 -6.18 8.18 -18.03
C LYS A 100 -5.31 9.42 -17.73
N GLY A 101 -4.49 9.84 -18.69
CA GLY A 101 -3.59 11.01 -18.51
C GLY A 101 -2.63 11.25 -19.67
N THR A 102 -1.81 12.32 -19.57
CA THR A 102 -0.82 12.70 -20.59
C THR A 102 0.42 11.81 -20.60
N SER A 103 0.68 11.08 -19.51
CA SER A 103 1.79 10.15 -19.34
C SER A 103 1.24 8.85 -18.76
N PRO A 104 0.57 8.02 -19.57
CA PRO A 104 -0.20 6.88 -19.09
C PRO A 104 0.66 5.68 -18.71
N ASN A 105 1.93 5.68 -19.14
CA ASN A 105 2.82 4.55 -18.93
C ASN A 105 3.42 4.58 -17.52
N ILE A 106 3.65 3.39 -16.97
CA ILE A 106 4.42 3.21 -15.75
C ILE A 106 5.86 3.64 -15.97
N SER A 107 6.46 4.21 -14.93
CA SER A 107 7.85 4.64 -14.92
C SER A 107 8.45 4.51 -13.54
N ARG A 108 9.77 4.31 -13.50
CA ARG A 108 10.54 4.39 -12.26
C ARG A 108 10.53 5.80 -11.70
N THR A 109 10.55 5.91 -10.38
CA THR A 109 10.84 7.17 -9.70
C THR A 109 12.32 7.50 -9.86
N THR A 110 12.65 8.79 -9.96
CA THR A 110 14.04 9.22 -10.21
C THR A 110 14.67 10.02 -9.07
N ASP A 111 13.85 10.41 -8.10
CA ASP A 111 14.19 11.45 -7.13
C ASP A 111 13.59 11.19 -5.73
N THR A 112 13.07 9.98 -5.48
CA THR A 112 12.71 9.58 -4.12
C THR A 112 13.95 9.36 -3.26
N ILE A 113 13.81 9.60 -1.96
CA ILE A 113 14.88 9.43 -0.96
C ILE A 113 15.38 7.98 -1.00
N ASN A 114 14.42 7.05 -0.94
CA ASN A 114 14.65 5.62 -1.03
C ASN A 114 14.04 5.06 -2.32
N TYR A 115 14.61 3.97 -2.82
CA TYR A 115 14.06 3.17 -3.93
C TYR A 115 13.83 3.98 -5.23
N SER A 116 14.77 4.87 -5.56
CA SER A 116 14.80 5.62 -6.82
C SER A 116 15.83 5.09 -7.82
N ASP A 117 15.54 5.30 -9.09
CA ASP A 117 16.49 5.11 -10.18
C ASP A 117 16.78 6.48 -10.84
N PRO A 118 17.88 7.16 -10.47
CA PRO A 118 18.24 8.46 -11.03
C PRO A 118 18.44 8.45 -12.54
N THR A 119 18.60 7.29 -13.16
CA THR A 119 18.78 7.17 -14.62
C THR A 119 17.45 7.24 -15.36
N GLY A 120 16.32 7.01 -14.68
CA GLY A 120 15.00 6.91 -15.30
C GLY A 120 14.89 5.75 -16.28
N ALA A 121 15.55 4.61 -15.99
CA ALA A 121 15.47 3.44 -16.85
C ALA A 121 14.01 2.94 -16.95
N ALA A 122 13.74 2.17 -18.00
CA ALA A 122 12.45 1.49 -18.10
C ALA A 122 12.26 0.53 -16.91
N PRO A 123 11.03 0.38 -16.38
CA PRO A 123 10.76 -0.57 -15.32
C PRO A 123 11.22 -1.99 -15.67
N ASN A 124 11.88 -2.66 -14.73
CA ASN A 124 12.29 -4.06 -14.89
C ASN A 124 11.15 -4.96 -14.38
N LEU A 125 10.45 -5.64 -15.29
CA LEU A 125 9.33 -6.52 -14.94
C LEU A 125 9.67 -8.02 -15.01
N SER A 126 10.94 -8.38 -15.18
CA SER A 126 11.36 -9.78 -15.45
C SER A 126 11.01 -10.78 -14.34
N CYS A 127 10.96 -10.34 -13.08
CA CYS A 127 10.51 -11.14 -11.94
C CYS A 127 9.00 -11.43 -11.95
N PHE A 128 8.22 -10.66 -12.72
CA PHE A 128 6.79 -10.90 -12.94
C PHE A 128 6.53 -11.93 -14.06
N GLU A 129 7.57 -12.49 -14.69
CA GLU A 129 7.41 -13.49 -15.77
C GLU A 129 7.45 -14.95 -15.25
N GLY A 130 7.39 -15.13 -13.92
CA GLY A 130 7.22 -16.42 -13.25
C GLY A 130 8.53 -17.05 -12.76
N PRO A 131 8.91 -16.86 -11.48
CA PRO A 131 10.03 -17.57 -10.90
C PRO A 131 9.60 -18.92 -10.33
N ALA A 132 10.42 -19.95 -10.55
CA ALA A 132 10.29 -21.20 -9.82
C ALA A 132 10.56 -20.97 -8.33
N PRO A 133 9.79 -21.57 -7.40
CA PRO A 133 10.11 -21.52 -5.99
C PRO A 133 11.51 -22.11 -5.77
N GLU A 134 12.41 -21.30 -5.22
CA GLU A 134 13.74 -21.77 -4.82
C GLU A 134 13.61 -22.78 -3.67
N THR A 135 14.04 -24.02 -3.91
CA THR A 135 13.97 -25.13 -2.94
C THR A 135 15.27 -25.28 -2.15
N LYS A 136 15.94 -24.18 -1.84
CA LYS A 136 17.14 -24.17 -1.01
C LYS A 136 16.75 -24.49 0.45
N PRO A 137 17.58 -25.21 1.22
CA PRO A 137 17.30 -25.48 2.62
C PRO A 137 17.30 -24.17 3.41
N SER A 138 16.31 -23.99 4.28
CA SER A 138 16.24 -22.85 5.19
C SER A 138 17.41 -22.85 6.18
N LYS A 139 17.97 -21.67 6.44
CA LYS A 139 18.93 -21.40 7.52
C LYS A 139 18.43 -20.23 8.36
N LEU A 140 18.89 -20.15 9.61
CA LEU A 140 18.56 -19.05 10.50
C LEU A 140 19.55 -17.90 10.29
N VAL A 141 19.04 -16.67 10.23
CA VAL A 141 19.80 -15.43 10.02
C VAL A 141 19.38 -14.38 11.06
N THR A 142 20.19 -13.34 11.20
CA THR A 142 19.82 -12.15 11.98
C THR A 142 19.21 -11.12 11.04
N MET A 143 18.04 -10.58 11.37
CA MET A 143 17.46 -9.43 10.69
C MET A 143 17.76 -8.16 11.49
N GLU A 144 18.30 -7.13 10.87
CA GLU A 144 18.58 -5.85 11.53
C GLU A 144 18.20 -4.66 10.63
N GLY A 145 18.05 -3.48 11.22
CA GLY A 145 17.72 -2.26 10.47
C GLY A 145 17.30 -1.14 11.41
N VAL A 146 16.63 -0.14 10.85
CA VAL A 146 15.94 0.91 11.62
C VAL A 146 14.43 0.75 11.55
N VAL A 147 13.75 1.25 12.57
CA VAL A 147 12.31 1.47 12.54
C VAL A 147 12.07 2.92 12.15
N GLU A 148 11.29 3.11 11.09
CA GLU A 148 10.91 4.40 10.54
C GLU A 148 9.40 4.62 10.70
N ALA A 149 8.98 5.87 10.92
CA ALA A 149 7.57 6.21 10.86
C ALA A 149 7.04 6.05 9.42
N PHE A 150 5.75 5.73 9.29
CA PHE A 150 5.07 5.81 7.99
C PHE A 150 4.80 7.25 7.59
N SER A 151 4.29 8.06 8.52
CA SER A 151 4.02 9.48 8.30
C SER A 151 4.27 10.28 9.57
N ASN A 152 3.43 10.13 10.60
CA ASN A 152 3.63 10.86 11.85
C ASN A 152 4.45 10.04 12.87
N GLY A 153 5.30 10.74 13.63
CA GLY A 153 6.03 10.18 14.78
C GLY A 153 7.49 10.61 14.81
N CYS A 154 7.85 11.43 15.81
CA CYS A 154 9.22 11.98 15.91
C CYS A 154 10.19 11.14 16.73
N ASP A 155 9.68 10.16 17.47
CA ASP A 155 10.49 9.25 18.27
C ASP A 155 9.92 7.83 18.16
N LEU A 156 10.68 6.93 17.53
CA LEU A 156 10.27 5.56 17.25
C LEU A 156 10.57 4.59 18.41
N SER A 157 10.58 5.10 19.64
CA SER A 157 10.66 4.31 20.87
C SER A 157 9.38 3.50 21.11
N ASN A 158 9.50 2.40 21.86
CA ASN A 158 8.38 1.52 22.23
C ASN A 158 7.64 0.87 21.05
N VAL A 159 8.29 0.74 19.90
CA VAL A 159 7.79 -0.08 18.79
C VAL A 159 8.18 -1.53 19.07
N LYS A 160 7.17 -2.37 19.28
CA LYS A 160 7.33 -3.82 19.36
C LYS A 160 7.32 -4.42 17.96
N ILE A 161 8.35 -5.21 17.65
CA ILE A 161 8.55 -5.94 16.41
C ILE A 161 8.41 -7.43 16.72
N GLU A 162 7.61 -8.12 15.92
CA GLU A 162 7.40 -9.57 15.98
C GLU A 162 7.47 -10.16 14.57
N VAL A 163 8.08 -11.33 14.42
CA VAL A 163 8.17 -12.03 13.12
C VAL A 163 7.40 -13.34 13.20
N TYR A 164 6.52 -13.60 12.24
CA TYR A 164 5.68 -14.79 12.19
C TYR A 164 5.87 -15.55 10.88
N THR A 165 5.70 -16.87 10.93
CA THR A 165 5.40 -17.66 9.72
C THR A 165 3.96 -17.43 9.27
N VAL A 166 3.72 -17.60 7.97
CA VAL A 166 2.40 -17.43 7.33
C VAL A 166 1.88 -18.78 6.84
N ASP A 167 0.58 -19.01 7.00
CA ASP A 167 -0.09 -20.16 6.40
C ASP A 167 -0.32 -19.94 4.90
N ASN A 168 0.32 -20.76 4.09
CA ASN A 168 0.27 -20.67 2.63
C ASN A 168 -0.58 -21.77 1.99
N ASP A 169 -1.27 -22.62 2.77
CA ASP A 169 -2.20 -23.58 2.21
C ASP A 169 -3.55 -22.91 1.92
N PRO A 170 -3.93 -22.69 0.65
CA PRO A 170 -5.20 -22.06 0.29
C PRO A 170 -6.42 -22.86 0.75
N ASN A 171 -6.25 -24.13 1.13
CA ASN A 171 -7.32 -24.97 1.67
C ASN A 171 -7.42 -24.92 3.21
N SER A 172 -6.49 -24.23 3.87
CA SER A 172 -6.47 -24.10 5.32
C SER A 172 -7.47 -23.05 5.81
N ALA A 173 -8.12 -23.34 6.95
CA ALA A 173 -8.99 -22.36 7.61
C ALA A 173 -8.20 -21.15 8.16
N THR A 174 -6.89 -21.30 8.31
CA THR A 174 -5.96 -20.25 8.75
C THR A 174 -5.16 -19.68 7.60
N TYR A 175 -5.56 -19.89 6.33
CA TYR A 175 -4.86 -19.32 5.17
C TYR A 175 -4.56 -17.82 5.36
N ARG A 176 -3.30 -17.45 5.13
CA ARG A 176 -2.69 -16.13 5.36
C ARG A 176 -2.72 -15.61 6.79
N ASP A 177 -3.15 -16.38 7.78
CA ASP A 177 -3.08 -15.97 9.19
C ASP A 177 -1.64 -16.09 9.70
N LYS A 178 -1.33 -15.36 10.79
CA LYS A 178 -0.08 -15.60 11.53
C LYS A 178 -0.13 -16.96 12.19
N LEU A 179 0.96 -17.70 12.07
CA LEU A 179 1.09 -19.02 12.70
C LEU A 179 2.03 -18.95 13.91
N GLU A 180 3.32 -19.23 13.69
CA GLU A 180 4.31 -19.37 14.75
C GLU A 180 5.13 -18.09 14.87
N LEU A 181 5.24 -17.58 16.11
CA LEU A 181 6.18 -16.51 16.43
C LEU A 181 7.61 -17.06 16.33
N ILE A 182 8.41 -16.42 15.48
CA ILE A 182 9.83 -16.70 15.32
C ILE A 182 10.62 -15.89 16.34
N GLY A 183 11.59 -16.50 16.99
CA GLY A 183 12.50 -15.82 17.91
C GLY A 183 11.78 -15.21 19.13
N THR A 184 12.30 -14.07 19.61
CA THR A 184 11.74 -13.31 20.72
C THR A 184 11.34 -11.91 20.23
N PRO A 185 10.17 -11.36 20.61
CA PRO A 185 9.79 -10.00 20.25
C PRO A 185 10.85 -8.99 20.69
N VAL A 186 11.12 -8.03 19.81
CA VAL A 186 12.05 -6.93 20.07
C VAL A 186 11.24 -5.66 20.33
N VAL A 187 11.66 -4.84 21.27
CA VAL A 187 11.07 -3.52 21.52
C VAL A 187 12.17 -2.50 21.32
N THR A 188 11.93 -1.51 20.46
CA THR A 188 12.86 -0.40 20.29
C THR A 188 12.96 0.41 21.59
N ASP A 189 14.18 0.78 21.94
CA ASP A 189 14.47 1.51 23.16
C ASP A 189 15.20 2.83 22.88
N ASP A 190 15.62 3.51 23.95
CA ASP A 190 16.24 4.83 23.86
C ASP A 190 17.69 4.80 23.33
N PHE A 191 18.27 3.60 23.14
CA PHE A 191 19.63 3.43 22.68
C PHE A 191 19.64 3.21 21.15
N ASP A 192 20.78 3.49 20.51
CA ASP A 192 21.00 3.23 19.08
C ASP A 192 20.06 4.00 18.10
N VAL A 193 20.03 5.33 18.26
CA VAL A 193 19.29 6.27 17.41
C VAL A 193 20.01 6.57 16.08
N VAL A 194 19.24 6.60 15.00
CA VAL A 194 19.58 7.23 13.73
C VAL A 194 18.69 8.45 13.57
N GLN A 195 19.29 9.63 13.38
CA GLN A 195 18.53 10.87 13.23
C GLN A 195 18.43 11.23 11.76
N ASP A 196 17.20 11.40 11.29
CA ASP A 196 16.90 11.90 9.96
C ASP A 196 16.19 13.25 10.06
N ALA A 197 16.34 14.09 9.03
CA ALA A 197 15.73 15.41 9.02
C ALA A 197 14.24 15.31 8.66
N ASP A 198 13.39 15.97 9.46
CA ASP A 198 11.94 16.02 9.27
C ASP A 198 11.40 17.32 9.87
N ASP A 199 10.83 18.18 9.03
CA ASP A 199 10.32 19.50 9.42
C ASP A 199 9.01 19.45 10.22
N ASP A 200 8.32 18.30 10.25
CA ASP A 200 7.13 18.09 11.08
C ASP A 200 7.49 17.79 12.56
N CYS A 201 8.78 17.62 12.87
CA CYS A 201 9.26 17.35 14.23
C CYS A 201 9.78 18.60 14.96
N PRO A 202 9.60 18.70 16.31
CA PRO A 202 9.93 19.92 17.07
C PRO A 202 11.36 20.42 16.93
N ASP A 203 12.31 19.50 16.73
CA ASP A 203 13.74 19.79 16.56
C ASP A 203 14.21 19.58 15.11
N GLU A 204 13.26 19.50 14.16
CA GLU A 204 13.49 19.19 12.75
C GLU A 204 14.16 17.81 12.51
N LEU A 205 14.04 16.89 13.48
CA LEU A 205 14.66 15.57 13.48
C LEU A 205 13.67 14.50 13.92
N VAL A 206 13.70 13.35 13.23
CA VAL A 206 13.08 12.09 13.66
C VAL A 206 14.15 11.19 14.26
N ASP A 207 13.89 10.68 15.45
CA ASP A 207 14.71 9.67 16.11
C ASP A 207 14.26 8.26 15.68
N ASN A 208 14.80 7.78 14.56
CA ASN A 208 14.64 6.40 14.10
C ASN A 208 15.43 5.45 15.01
N ARG A 209 14.84 4.31 15.38
CA ARG A 209 15.44 3.38 16.35
C ARG A 209 15.95 2.12 15.67
N LYS A 210 17.20 1.73 15.94
CA LYS A 210 17.73 0.45 15.44
C LYS A 210 17.08 -0.73 16.13
N TYR A 211 17.04 -1.85 15.42
CA TYR A 211 16.61 -3.13 15.97
C TYR A 211 17.48 -4.28 15.46
N VAL A 212 17.54 -5.36 16.24
CA VAL A 212 18.19 -6.62 15.88
C VAL A 212 17.27 -7.77 16.29
N TYR A 213 16.88 -8.60 15.32
CA TYR A 213 15.96 -9.71 15.48
C TYR A 213 16.65 -11.03 15.08
N ALA A 214 16.88 -11.92 16.03
CA ALA A 214 17.59 -13.17 15.80
C ALA A 214 16.68 -14.29 15.26
N ASP A 215 17.32 -15.35 14.76
CA ASP A 215 16.70 -16.64 14.42
C ASP A 215 15.63 -16.57 13.31
N VAL A 216 15.76 -15.64 12.37
CA VAL A 216 14.83 -15.48 11.24
C VAL A 216 15.16 -16.52 10.16
N PRO A 217 14.21 -17.37 9.72
CA PRO A 217 14.49 -18.38 8.71
C PRO A 217 14.54 -17.77 7.30
N THR A 218 15.55 -18.14 6.52
CA THR A 218 15.57 -17.91 5.07
C THR A 218 14.61 -18.86 4.35
N TYR A 219 14.32 -18.55 3.10
CA TYR A 219 13.51 -19.40 2.21
C TYR A 219 12.13 -19.79 2.78
N THR A 220 11.57 -18.94 3.63
CA THR A 220 10.27 -19.11 4.29
C THR A 220 9.49 -17.81 4.13
N GLU A 221 8.19 -17.89 3.86
CA GLU A 221 7.34 -16.70 3.85
C GLU A 221 7.09 -16.25 5.29
N LEU A 222 7.36 -14.98 5.53
CA LEU A 222 7.28 -14.35 6.83
C LEU A 222 6.38 -13.12 6.78
N MET A 223 5.80 -12.82 7.93
CA MET A 223 5.10 -11.58 8.21
C MET A 223 5.77 -10.87 9.38
N VAL A 224 6.02 -9.58 9.22
CA VAL A 224 6.49 -8.73 10.32
C VAL A 224 5.31 -7.96 10.87
N VAL A 225 5.18 -7.94 12.20
CA VAL A 225 4.17 -7.15 12.90
C VAL A 225 4.88 -6.09 13.71
N THR A 226 4.55 -4.82 13.44
CA THR A 226 4.94 -3.68 14.28
C THR A 226 3.72 -3.17 15.04
N SER A 227 3.89 -2.83 16.32
CA SER A 227 2.80 -2.37 17.19
C SER A 227 3.37 -1.64 18.42
N SER A 228 2.49 -1.03 19.22
CA SER A 228 2.89 -0.43 20.49
C SER A 228 3.30 -1.52 21.49
N SER A 229 4.45 -1.37 22.16
CA SER A 229 4.86 -2.26 23.26
C SER A 229 4.07 -2.02 24.54
N ASP A 230 3.54 -0.81 24.70
CA ASP A 230 2.69 -0.37 25.81
C ASP A 230 1.47 0.45 25.33
N GLU A 231 0.44 0.56 26.17
CA GLU A 231 -0.72 1.42 25.94
C GLU A 231 -0.46 2.86 26.44
N SER A 232 0.79 3.35 26.35
CA SER A 232 1.24 4.57 27.03
C SER A 232 0.84 5.89 26.36
N GLY A 233 0.11 5.84 25.24
CA GLY A 233 -0.37 7.05 24.58
C GLY A 233 -1.30 7.88 25.48
N ALA A 234 -1.41 9.17 25.16
CA ALA A 234 -2.26 10.09 25.90
C ALA A 234 -3.71 9.57 25.96
N GLY A 235 -4.18 9.21 27.17
CA GLY A 235 -5.53 8.67 27.37
C GLY A 235 -5.67 7.15 27.26
N GLY A 236 -4.56 6.39 27.23
CA GLY A 236 -4.56 4.93 27.17
C GLY A 236 -4.75 4.37 25.75
N ALA A 237 -4.58 5.22 24.73
CA ALA A 237 -4.54 4.78 23.34
C ALA A 237 -3.13 4.24 23.00
N PRO A 238 -3.00 3.27 22.09
CA PRO A 238 -1.69 2.86 21.59
C PRO A 238 -1.03 4.02 20.86
N LEU A 239 0.28 4.19 20.99
CA LEU A 239 1.04 5.15 20.20
C LEU A 239 1.13 4.67 18.74
N TRP A 240 1.41 3.37 18.58
CA TRP A 240 1.60 2.71 17.30
C TRP A 240 0.45 1.77 16.99
N ARG A 241 -0.19 1.98 15.85
CA ARG A 241 -1.21 1.09 15.31
C ARG A 241 -0.55 -0.19 14.81
N THR A 242 -1.20 -1.33 15.05
CA THR A 242 -0.71 -2.63 14.56
C THR A 242 -0.64 -2.63 13.04
N LEU A 243 0.56 -2.89 12.51
CA LEU A 243 0.85 -3.00 11.10
C LEU A 243 1.36 -4.42 10.80
N TYR A 244 0.70 -5.11 9.88
CA TYR A 244 1.04 -6.45 9.42
C TYR A 244 1.68 -6.38 8.05
N THR A 245 3.00 -6.52 7.96
CA THR A 245 3.74 -6.45 6.70
C THR A 245 3.98 -7.84 6.14
N TYR A 246 3.30 -8.17 5.04
CA TYR A 246 3.45 -9.42 4.30
C TYR A 246 4.64 -9.37 3.32
N ASN A 247 4.89 -10.51 2.68
CA ASN A 247 5.88 -10.65 1.61
C ASN A 247 7.34 -10.39 2.07
N LEU A 248 7.69 -10.84 3.28
CA LEU A 248 9.09 -11.00 3.66
C LEU A 248 9.54 -12.42 3.28
N TYR A 249 10.47 -12.52 2.33
CA TYR A 249 11.07 -13.78 1.92
C TYR A 249 12.57 -13.61 1.72
N ILE A 250 13.36 -14.00 2.72
CA ILE A 250 14.82 -13.77 2.70
C ILE A 250 15.49 -14.82 1.82
N THR A 251 16.26 -14.37 0.83
CA THR A 251 17.12 -15.24 -0.01
C THR A 251 18.58 -14.83 0.12
N GLU A 252 19.49 -15.77 -0.08
CA GLU A 252 20.93 -15.46 -0.10
C GLU A 252 21.39 -14.66 -1.33
N ASP A 253 20.53 -14.55 -2.35
CA ASP A 253 20.79 -13.76 -3.57
C ASP A 253 20.19 -12.35 -3.46
N ASP A 254 19.53 -12.03 -2.35
CA ASP A 254 18.96 -10.72 -2.06
C ASP A 254 20.11 -9.72 -1.81
N PRO A 255 20.09 -8.52 -2.42
CA PRO A 255 21.12 -7.50 -2.20
C PRO A 255 21.27 -7.07 -0.74
N ASP A 256 20.22 -7.20 0.07
CA ASP A 256 20.23 -6.84 1.49
C ASP A 256 20.75 -7.97 2.39
N PHE A 257 21.11 -9.13 1.80
CA PHE A 257 21.68 -10.27 2.51
C PHE A 257 23.22 -10.26 2.51
N ASP A 258 23.83 -10.15 3.70
CA ASP A 258 25.27 -10.31 3.90
C ASP A 258 25.62 -11.74 4.31
N ALA A 259 26.14 -12.51 3.35
CA ALA A 259 26.58 -13.89 3.59
C ALA A 259 27.78 -14.01 4.57
N GLY A 260 28.58 -12.96 4.73
CA GLY A 260 29.74 -12.95 5.63
C GLY A 260 29.37 -12.88 7.10
N SER A 261 28.33 -12.10 7.43
CA SER A 261 27.79 -11.97 8.79
C SER A 261 26.52 -12.80 9.03
N ASN A 262 25.93 -13.37 7.98
CA ASN A 262 24.65 -14.08 8.01
C ASN A 262 23.52 -13.17 8.52
N THR A 263 23.52 -11.95 8.02
CA THR A 263 22.63 -10.85 8.41
C THR A 263 21.81 -10.41 7.20
N TYR A 264 20.55 -10.05 7.45
CA TYR A 264 19.66 -9.46 6.47
C TYR A 264 19.26 -8.06 6.94
N THR A 265 19.60 -7.04 6.14
CA THR A 265 19.29 -5.65 6.50
C THR A 265 17.90 -5.29 5.99
N ARG A 266 17.01 -4.85 6.86
CA ARG A 266 15.67 -4.40 6.46
C ARG A 266 15.13 -3.38 7.43
N ASP A 267 14.72 -2.24 6.91
CA ASP A 267 14.01 -1.26 7.71
C ASP A 267 12.55 -1.67 7.90
N GLN A 268 12.00 -1.35 9.06
CA GLN A 268 10.62 -1.62 9.42
C GLN A 268 9.83 -0.33 9.51
N ARG A 269 8.56 -0.38 9.14
CA ARG A 269 7.66 0.77 9.27
C ARG A 269 6.80 0.61 10.51
N ALA A 270 6.57 1.73 11.21
CA ALA A 270 5.56 1.85 12.24
C ALA A 270 4.53 2.89 11.81
N MET A 271 3.24 2.58 11.99
CA MET A 271 2.17 3.53 11.71
C MET A 271 1.70 4.16 13.02
N ALA A 272 1.74 5.48 13.13
CA ALA A 272 1.15 6.16 14.28
C ALA A 272 -0.37 5.97 14.30
N ASP A 273 -0.95 5.90 15.49
CA ASP A 273 -2.41 5.78 15.62
C ASP A 273 -3.16 6.97 15.00
N SER A 274 -2.55 8.17 15.05
CA SER A 274 -3.08 9.36 14.40
C SER A 274 -3.21 9.20 12.88
N ASP A 275 -2.27 8.51 12.22
CA ASP A 275 -2.31 8.29 10.77
C ASP A 275 -3.45 7.37 10.39
N PHE A 276 -3.67 6.32 11.19
CA PHE A 276 -4.77 5.39 11.00
C PHE A 276 -6.14 6.08 11.09
N GLN A 277 -6.25 7.19 11.82
CA GLN A 277 -7.46 8.01 11.88
C GLN A 277 -7.52 9.09 10.79
N LEU A 278 -6.38 9.73 10.50
CA LEU A 278 -6.30 10.87 9.59
C LEU A 278 -6.47 10.45 8.13
N ILE A 279 -5.74 9.44 7.67
CA ILE A 279 -5.72 9.00 6.27
C ILE A 279 -7.14 8.67 5.77
N PRO A 280 -7.95 7.85 6.48
CA PRO A 280 -9.32 7.61 6.06
C PRO A 280 -10.20 8.86 6.11
N THR A 281 -9.98 9.75 7.08
CA THR A 281 -10.73 11.00 7.15
C THR A 281 -10.47 11.89 5.94
N VAL A 282 -9.22 11.97 5.48
CA VAL A 282 -8.85 12.72 4.26
C VAL A 282 -9.41 12.04 3.00
N ALA A 283 -9.30 10.72 2.89
CA ALA A 283 -9.72 9.97 1.72
C ALA A 283 -11.24 9.80 1.57
N LEU A 284 -11.93 9.51 2.69
CA LEU A 284 -13.34 9.12 2.72
C LEU A 284 -14.25 10.21 3.29
N GLY A 285 -13.70 11.20 4.01
CA GLY A 285 -14.47 12.12 4.84
C GLY A 285 -14.92 11.53 6.18
N SER A 286 -14.46 10.32 6.53
CA SER A 286 -14.80 9.62 7.77
C SER A 286 -13.72 8.60 8.17
N PRO A 287 -13.58 8.27 9.46
CA PRO A 287 -12.68 7.20 9.90
C PRO A 287 -13.12 5.82 9.38
N ILE A 288 -12.23 4.82 9.50
CA ILE A 288 -12.56 3.42 9.26
C ILE A 288 -13.62 2.96 10.27
N SER A 289 -14.59 2.17 9.81
CA SER A 289 -15.61 1.59 10.71
C SER A 289 -14.95 0.66 11.72
N ALA A 290 -15.38 0.70 12.98
CA ALA A 290 -14.87 -0.21 14.00
C ALA A 290 -15.00 -1.68 13.56
N GLY A 291 -13.94 -2.46 13.76
CA GLY A 291 -13.83 -3.85 13.34
C GLY A 291 -13.41 -4.05 11.87
N ASN A 292 -13.38 -2.99 11.06
CA ASN A 292 -12.78 -3.05 9.72
C ASN A 292 -11.28 -2.70 9.78
N GLY A 293 -10.54 -3.10 8.76
CA GLY A 293 -9.13 -2.79 8.59
C GLY A 293 -8.86 -1.89 7.39
N ALA A 294 -7.57 -1.69 7.14
CA ALA A 294 -7.07 -1.15 5.88
C ALA A 294 -5.99 -2.07 5.31
N ILE A 295 -5.78 -1.98 4.00
CA ILE A 295 -4.63 -2.53 3.31
C ILE A 295 -3.92 -1.41 2.56
N GLY A 296 -2.60 -1.45 2.49
CA GLY A 296 -1.84 -0.51 1.67
C GLY A 296 -0.43 -1.00 1.43
N GLY A 297 0.38 -0.15 0.82
CA GLY A 297 1.78 -0.44 0.58
C GLY A 297 2.27 0.30 -0.64
N GLU A 298 3.31 -0.23 -1.26
CA GLU A 298 3.99 0.39 -2.40
C GLU A 298 3.99 -0.55 -3.60
N VAL A 299 4.11 0.03 -4.80
CA VAL A 299 4.34 -0.73 -6.04
C VAL A 299 5.78 -0.50 -6.49
N HIS A 300 6.54 -1.58 -6.63
CA HIS A 300 7.92 -1.56 -7.10
C HIS A 300 8.08 -2.48 -8.30
N ASP A 301 9.21 -2.34 -8.97
CA ASP A 301 9.65 -3.29 -9.96
C ASP A 301 10.65 -4.31 -9.40
N CYS A 302 11.24 -5.11 -10.27
CA CYS A 302 12.12 -6.21 -9.89
C CYS A 302 13.49 -5.77 -9.38
N ASP A 303 13.87 -4.51 -9.57
CA ASP A 303 15.09 -3.92 -9.02
C ASP A 303 14.82 -3.18 -7.71
N ASN A 304 13.62 -3.38 -7.11
CA ASN A 304 13.16 -2.70 -5.90
C ASN A 304 13.13 -1.17 -6.06
N ILE A 305 12.70 -0.71 -7.24
CA ILE A 305 12.50 0.71 -7.55
C ILE A 305 11.00 1.00 -7.60
N ARG A 306 10.58 2.08 -6.94
CA ARG A 306 9.18 2.52 -6.89
C ARG A 306 8.63 2.83 -8.29
N ILE A 307 7.38 2.45 -8.52
CA ILE A 307 6.69 2.60 -9.80
C ILE A 307 5.53 3.59 -9.70
N GLN A 308 5.58 4.61 -10.57
CA GLN A 308 4.53 5.59 -10.77
C GLN A 308 3.49 5.08 -11.77
N ASN A 309 2.28 5.65 -11.70
CA ASN A 309 1.14 5.38 -12.59
C ASN A 309 0.63 3.92 -12.55
N ALA A 310 1.00 3.16 -11.52
CA ALA A 310 0.44 1.84 -11.28
C ALA A 310 -0.98 1.97 -10.72
N ARG A 311 -1.86 1.06 -11.13
CA ARG A 311 -3.18 0.86 -10.54
C ARG A 311 -3.15 -0.32 -9.61
N VAL A 312 -3.87 -0.22 -8.51
CA VAL A 312 -3.97 -1.28 -7.50
C VAL A 312 -5.42 -1.42 -7.06
N ASP A 313 -5.84 -2.64 -6.84
CA ASP A 313 -7.17 -2.96 -6.35
C ASP A 313 -7.14 -4.25 -5.50
N ILE A 314 -8.27 -4.57 -4.86
CA ILE A 314 -8.47 -5.80 -4.09
C ILE A 314 -9.78 -6.49 -4.49
N ASN A 315 -9.82 -7.82 -4.38
CA ASN A 315 -10.98 -8.62 -4.76
C ASN A 315 -12.15 -8.56 -3.77
N THR A 316 -12.00 -7.92 -2.60
CA THR A 316 -13.07 -7.74 -1.60
C THR A 316 -13.72 -6.35 -1.64
N THR A 317 -14.82 -6.18 -0.90
CA THR A 317 -15.53 -4.90 -0.75
C THR A 317 -14.73 -3.94 0.13
N ARG A 318 -14.79 -2.65 -0.21
CA ARG A 318 -14.10 -1.57 0.50
C ARG A 318 -14.78 -0.23 0.23
N ALA A 319 -14.48 0.79 1.02
CA ALA A 319 -15.01 2.13 0.79
C ALA A 319 -14.29 2.84 -0.38
N ALA A 320 -12.97 2.79 -0.43
CA ALA A 320 -12.18 3.41 -1.51
C ALA A 320 -10.83 2.72 -1.73
N VAL A 321 -10.24 2.96 -2.90
CA VAL A 321 -8.77 2.95 -3.08
C VAL A 321 -8.32 4.39 -3.10
N SER A 322 -7.20 4.67 -2.47
CA SER A 322 -6.57 5.97 -2.48
C SER A 322 -5.10 5.84 -2.85
N TYR A 323 -4.61 6.82 -3.58
CA TYR A 323 -3.20 7.00 -3.89
C TYR A 323 -2.74 8.28 -3.19
N PHE A 324 -1.46 8.36 -2.89
CA PHE A 324 -0.92 9.41 -2.04
C PHE A 324 -0.22 10.49 -2.86
N ASN A 325 -0.05 11.66 -2.25
CA ASN A 325 0.78 12.73 -2.77
C ASN A 325 2.27 12.31 -2.84
N ASP A 326 3.10 13.23 -3.33
CA ASP A 326 4.52 12.98 -3.56
C ASP A 326 5.40 13.30 -2.33
N ASP A 327 4.78 13.60 -1.19
CA ASP A 327 5.47 13.85 0.09
C ASP A 327 5.88 12.51 0.71
N GLU A 328 7.19 12.31 0.87
CA GLU A 328 7.75 11.05 1.38
C GLU A 328 7.74 10.97 2.92
N TYR A 329 7.69 12.11 3.60
CA TYR A 329 7.67 12.17 5.06
C TYR A 329 6.23 12.21 5.57
N ASN A 330 5.35 12.91 4.85
CA ASN A 330 3.94 13.03 5.23
C ASN A 330 2.99 12.66 4.08
N PRO A 331 3.01 11.38 3.66
CA PRO A 331 2.16 10.94 2.56
C PRO A 331 0.68 11.04 2.97
N LEU A 332 -0.08 11.85 2.22
CA LEU A 332 -1.53 11.97 2.38
C LEU A 332 -2.28 11.57 1.11
N PRO A 333 -3.49 10.99 1.23
CA PRO A 333 -4.33 10.70 0.07
C PRO A 333 -4.57 11.92 -0.83
N GLU A 334 -4.39 11.74 -2.12
CA GLU A 334 -4.60 12.78 -3.14
C GLU A 334 -5.67 12.32 -4.14
N SER A 335 -6.86 12.90 -4.08
CA SER A 335 -7.98 12.48 -4.93
C SER A 335 -7.72 12.65 -6.44
N ALA A 336 -6.85 13.60 -6.82
CA ALA A 336 -6.47 13.83 -8.21
C ALA A 336 -5.76 12.61 -8.84
N ARG A 337 -5.15 11.75 -8.02
CA ARG A 337 -4.48 10.52 -8.45
C ARG A 337 -5.44 9.39 -8.76
N ASN A 338 -6.72 9.48 -8.39
CA ASN A 338 -7.70 8.42 -8.63
C ASN A 338 -7.90 8.11 -10.12
N GLU A 339 -7.54 9.01 -11.04
CA GLU A 339 -7.56 8.76 -12.49
C GLU A 339 -6.21 8.30 -13.07
N VAL A 340 -5.12 8.49 -12.33
CA VAL A 340 -3.76 8.23 -12.80
C VAL A 340 -3.19 6.94 -12.21
N GLY A 341 -3.32 6.74 -10.89
CA GLY A 341 -2.66 5.67 -10.14
C GLY A 341 -1.64 6.21 -9.15
N THR A 342 -0.65 5.39 -8.82
CA THR A 342 0.41 5.73 -7.88
C THR A 342 1.21 6.97 -8.32
N GLY A 343 1.65 7.76 -7.35
CA GLY A 343 2.55 8.89 -7.57
C GLY A 343 4.02 8.55 -7.37
N ARG A 344 4.81 9.57 -7.10
CA ARG A 344 6.26 9.48 -6.86
C ARG A 344 6.59 8.57 -5.67
N THR A 345 5.73 8.54 -4.64
CA THR A 345 5.92 7.66 -3.49
C THR A 345 5.58 6.19 -3.77
N ALA A 346 4.91 5.90 -4.90
CA ALA A 346 4.32 4.62 -5.21
C ALA A 346 3.28 4.07 -4.19
N ILE A 347 2.85 4.90 -3.24
CA ILE A 347 1.98 4.47 -2.14
C ILE A 347 0.52 4.41 -2.59
N TRP A 348 -0.17 3.37 -2.14
CA TRP A 348 -1.60 3.17 -2.31
C TRP A 348 -2.22 2.60 -1.03
N SER A 349 -3.54 2.71 -0.91
CA SER A 349 -4.32 2.05 0.14
C SER A 349 -5.72 1.68 -0.34
N ALA A 350 -6.28 0.62 0.23
CA ALA A 350 -7.70 0.32 0.22
C ALA A 350 -8.24 0.39 1.66
N LEU A 351 -9.30 1.19 1.83
CA LEU A 351 -9.74 1.65 3.14
C LEU A 351 -11.11 1.10 3.50
N ASN A 352 -11.32 0.90 4.80
CA ASN A 352 -12.55 0.40 5.39
C ASN A 352 -12.96 -0.95 4.78
N VAL A 353 -12.07 -1.92 4.95
CA VAL A 353 -12.16 -3.28 4.39
C VAL A 353 -12.59 -4.24 5.49
N GLU A 354 -13.56 -5.12 5.20
CA GLU A 354 -13.98 -6.15 6.15
C GLU A 354 -12.82 -7.14 6.42
N PRO A 355 -12.66 -7.66 7.66
CA PRO A 355 -11.65 -8.65 7.96
C PRO A 355 -11.82 -9.95 7.16
N GLY A 356 -10.71 -10.57 6.80
CA GLY A 356 -10.70 -11.80 6.01
C GLY A 356 -9.54 -11.85 5.02
N VAL A 357 -9.47 -12.93 4.23
CA VAL A 357 -8.47 -13.03 3.16
C VAL A 357 -8.90 -12.12 2.00
N ALA A 358 -7.95 -11.34 1.49
CA ALA A 358 -8.12 -10.51 0.33
C ALA A 358 -6.96 -10.72 -0.63
N ARG A 359 -7.26 -10.80 -1.92
CA ARG A 359 -6.25 -10.71 -2.97
C ARG A 359 -6.09 -9.25 -3.37
N VAL A 360 -4.86 -8.78 -3.40
CA VAL A 360 -4.47 -7.51 -4.00
C VAL A 360 -3.81 -7.78 -5.35
N ALA A 361 -4.04 -6.94 -6.36
CA ALA A 361 -3.27 -6.97 -7.60
C ALA A 361 -2.96 -5.56 -8.10
N ALA A 362 -1.83 -5.44 -8.79
CA ALA A 362 -1.38 -4.21 -9.40
C ALA A 362 -1.26 -4.36 -10.92
N THR A 363 -1.52 -3.28 -11.67
CA THR A 363 -1.40 -3.23 -13.13
C THR A 363 -0.85 -1.90 -13.61
N GLY A 364 -0.37 -1.87 -14.85
CA GLY A 364 0.14 -0.65 -15.48
C GLY A 364 0.12 -0.74 -17.00
N LEU A 365 0.33 0.39 -17.68
CA LEU A 365 0.64 0.39 -19.12
C LEU A 365 2.14 0.54 -19.31
N MET A 366 2.74 -0.28 -20.15
CA MET A 366 4.15 -0.18 -20.54
C MET A 366 4.26 -0.01 -22.05
N ASP A 367 5.21 0.81 -22.50
CA ASP A 367 5.58 0.85 -23.93
C ASP A 367 6.60 -0.27 -24.20
N VAL A 368 6.19 -1.25 -24.98
CA VAL A 368 7.03 -2.36 -25.44
C VAL A 368 7.17 -2.22 -26.95
N ASP A 369 8.35 -1.80 -27.41
CA ASP A 369 8.69 -1.62 -28.82
C ASP A 369 7.70 -0.72 -29.61
N GLY A 370 7.22 0.35 -28.99
CA GLY A 370 6.26 1.30 -29.58
C GLY A 370 4.80 0.86 -29.46
N THR A 371 4.53 -0.22 -28.73
CA THR A 371 3.19 -0.75 -28.48
C THR A 371 2.85 -0.63 -27.00
N GLN A 372 1.78 0.10 -26.68
CA GLN A 372 1.25 0.11 -25.32
C GLN A 372 0.72 -1.28 -24.96
N THR A 373 1.24 -1.83 -23.87
CA THR A 373 0.90 -3.15 -23.36
C THR A 373 0.40 -2.99 -21.94
N LEU A 374 -0.79 -3.52 -21.66
CA LEU A 374 -1.30 -3.65 -20.31
C LEU A 374 -0.56 -4.81 -19.62
N VAL A 375 0.11 -4.54 -18.51
CA VAL A 375 0.95 -5.51 -17.78
C VAL A 375 0.45 -5.67 -16.34
N THR A 376 0.57 -6.88 -15.80
CA THR A 376 0.46 -7.11 -14.35
C THR A 376 1.76 -6.69 -13.65
N LEU A 377 1.63 -6.12 -12.46
CA LEU A 377 2.72 -5.76 -11.56
C LEU A 377 2.69 -6.62 -10.29
N GLY A 378 2.09 -7.81 -10.38
CA GLY A 378 1.97 -8.73 -9.27
C GLY A 378 0.57 -8.82 -8.67
N TYR A 379 0.39 -9.85 -7.86
CA TYR A 379 -0.72 -10.02 -6.94
C TYR A 379 -0.23 -10.67 -5.64
N TYR A 380 -0.99 -10.50 -4.57
CA TYR A 380 -0.67 -11.16 -3.33
C TYR A 380 -1.95 -11.46 -2.57
N ASP A 381 -2.02 -12.63 -1.95
CA ASP A 381 -3.07 -12.92 -0.98
C ASP A 381 -2.62 -12.51 0.41
N VAL A 382 -3.40 -11.68 1.08
CA VAL A 382 -3.14 -11.22 2.45
C VAL A 382 -4.36 -11.42 3.32
N ARG A 383 -4.18 -11.28 4.64
CA ARG A 383 -5.29 -11.20 5.59
C ARG A 383 -5.49 -9.77 6.06
N ILE A 384 -6.74 -9.31 6.02
CA ILE A 384 -7.19 -8.07 6.63
C ILE A 384 -7.52 -8.34 8.10
N TYR A 385 -6.87 -7.62 9.00
CA TYR A 385 -7.10 -7.69 10.43
C TYR A 385 -8.01 -6.54 10.89
N PRO A 386 -8.91 -6.78 11.87
CA PRO A 386 -9.77 -5.74 12.41
C PRO A 386 -8.96 -4.66 13.10
N ASP A 387 -9.34 -3.39 12.90
CA ASP A 387 -8.75 -2.21 13.54
C ASP A 387 -7.22 -2.13 13.40
N ALA A 388 -6.71 -2.58 12.26
CA ALA A 388 -5.28 -2.64 11.94
C ALA A 388 -5.02 -2.36 10.46
N VAL A 389 -3.74 -2.25 10.11
CA VAL A 389 -3.31 -2.09 8.72
C VAL A 389 -2.53 -3.32 8.27
N THR A 390 -2.88 -3.82 7.10
CA THR A 390 -2.10 -4.83 6.40
C THR A 390 -1.27 -4.15 5.31
N SER A 391 0.05 -4.24 5.40
CA SER A 391 0.96 -3.72 4.39
C SER A 391 1.40 -4.82 3.43
N VAL A 392 1.39 -4.52 2.14
CA VAL A 392 1.94 -5.38 1.09
C VAL A 392 2.63 -4.53 0.03
N THR A 393 3.91 -4.81 -0.16
CA THR A 393 4.72 -4.19 -1.21
C THR A 393 4.87 -5.16 -2.35
N PHE A 394 4.49 -4.73 -3.55
CA PHE A 394 4.76 -5.46 -4.79
C PHE A 394 6.22 -5.26 -5.14
N ARG A 395 7.09 -6.18 -4.75
CA ARG A 395 8.53 -6.11 -5.05
C ARG A 395 9.12 -7.50 -5.24
N GLU A 396 10.28 -7.54 -5.88
CA GLU A 396 11.18 -8.70 -5.96
C GLU A 396 10.62 -9.96 -6.66
N ARG A 397 11.26 -11.11 -6.43
CA ARG A 397 11.01 -12.41 -7.07
C ARG A 397 9.76 -13.13 -6.59
N ARG A 398 8.93 -12.57 -5.72
CA ARG A 398 7.70 -13.23 -5.25
C ARG A 398 6.48 -12.32 -5.23
N PRO A 399 6.19 -11.62 -6.34
CA PRO A 399 4.99 -10.83 -6.44
C PRO A 399 3.75 -11.71 -6.69
N PHE A 400 3.84 -13.01 -6.39
CA PHE A 400 3.04 -14.12 -6.92
C PHE A 400 3.01 -15.26 -5.90
N GLN A 401 2.35 -15.06 -4.77
CA GLN A 401 2.11 -16.15 -3.83
C GLN A 401 0.67 -16.14 -3.38
#